data_AF-W7U7U3-F1
#
_entry.id   AF-W7U7U3-F1
#
_cell.length_a   1.000
_cell.length_b   1.000
_cell.length_c   1.000
_cell.angle_alpha   90.00
_cell.angle_beta   90.00
_cell.angle_gamma   90.00
#
_symmetry.space_group_name_H-M   'P 1'
#
loop_
_entity.id
_entity.type
_entity.pdbx_description
1 polymer ?
#
loop_
_entity_poly.entity_id
_entity_poly.type
_entity_poly.pdbx_seq_one_letter_code
_entity_poly.pdbx_strand_id
1 'polypeptide(L)'
;MRPSVPPPARLLWAFDFDGVLCHSAKELCMTGWVAARRFWPSEAHSWPDRPDPNILSSFATVRPVVETGWESMLITRALHEGEYSTETILKDYTASLRETLIKEYGEYPPEAYMETFRSVRQEWMNR
;
A
#
# COMPACT_ATOMS: atom_id res chain seq x y z
N MET A 1 -57.21 -4.31 -22.79
CA MET A 1 -55.91 -3.62 -22.62
C MET A 1 -54.92 -4.67 -22.14
N ARG A 2 -53.92 -5.07 -22.94
CA ARG A 2 -52.89 -6.00 -22.46
C ARG A 2 -51.87 -5.21 -21.64
N PRO A 3 -51.42 -5.70 -20.47
CA PRO A 3 -50.31 -5.07 -19.77
C PRO A 3 -49.09 -5.08 -20.70
N SER A 4 -48.45 -3.92 -20.87
CA SER A 4 -47.16 -3.86 -21.55
C SER A 4 -46.16 -4.66 -20.74
N VAL A 5 -45.60 -5.72 -21.33
CA VAL A 5 -44.46 -6.44 -20.75
C VAL A 5 -43.30 -5.44 -20.68
N PRO A 6 -42.70 -5.19 -19.51
CA PRO A 6 -41.53 -4.32 -19.42
C PRO A 6 -40.42 -4.93 -20.30
N PRO A 7 -39.62 -4.10 -21.02
CA PRO A 7 -38.56 -4.62 -21.86
C PRO A 7 -37.64 -5.52 -21.03
N PRO A 8 -37.07 -6.60 -21.62
CA PRO A 8 -36.19 -7.50 -20.90
C PRO A 8 -35.08 -6.67 -20.25
N ALA A 9 -34.89 -6.87 -18.94
CA ALA A 9 -33.85 -6.16 -18.19
C ALA A 9 -32.52 -6.35 -18.92
N ARG A 10 -31.93 -5.25 -19.40
CA ARG A 10 -30.58 -5.26 -19.95
C ARG A 10 -29.65 -5.69 -18.82
N LEU A 11 -28.97 -6.80 -19.00
CA LEU A 11 -28.00 -7.30 -18.02
C LEU A 11 -26.90 -6.25 -17.84
N LEU A 12 -26.79 -5.71 -16.63
CA LEU A 12 -25.77 -4.73 -16.24
C LEU A 12 -24.72 -5.43 -15.39
N TRP A 13 -23.47 -5.39 -15.85
CA TRP A 13 -22.33 -5.84 -15.07
C TRP A 13 -21.64 -4.63 -14.45
N ALA A 14 -21.46 -4.65 -13.13
CA ALA A 14 -20.69 -3.67 -12.39
C ALA A 14 -19.46 -4.38 -11.80
N PHE A 15 -18.27 -3.94 -12.20
CA PHE A 15 -17.00 -4.39 -11.66
C PHE A 15 -16.36 -3.24 -10.90
N ASP A 16 -15.86 -3.54 -9.70
CA ASP A 16 -14.95 -2.63 -9.03
C ASP A 16 -13.57 -2.66 -9.72
N PHE A 17 -12.71 -1.70 -9.40
CA PHE A 17 -11.37 -1.62 -9.96
C PHE A 17 -10.33 -2.31 -9.06
N ASP A 18 -10.18 -1.83 -7.83
CA ASP A 18 -9.14 -2.29 -6.90
C ASP A 18 -9.44 -3.68 -6.37
N GLY A 19 -8.48 -4.61 -6.54
CA GLY A 19 -8.63 -5.99 -6.09
C GLY A 19 -9.57 -6.85 -6.93
N VAL A 20 -10.26 -6.27 -7.93
CA VAL A 20 -11.09 -6.99 -8.90
C VAL A 20 -10.44 -6.99 -10.28
N LEU A 21 -10.17 -5.81 -10.84
CA LEU A 21 -9.49 -5.66 -12.13
C LEU A 21 -7.97 -5.44 -11.96
N CYS A 22 -7.56 -4.83 -10.86
CA CYS A 22 -6.17 -4.47 -10.58
C CYS A 22 -5.62 -5.13 -9.32
N HIS A 23 -4.33 -5.52 -9.36
CA HIS A 23 -3.59 -6.01 -8.19
C HIS A 23 -3.02 -4.84 -7.38
N SER A 24 -3.90 -3.91 -6.96
CA SER A 24 -3.48 -2.63 -6.37
C SER A 24 -2.70 -2.78 -5.07
N ALA A 25 -2.90 -3.87 -4.32
CA ALA A 25 -2.05 -4.20 -3.15
C ALA A 25 -0.58 -4.45 -3.55
N LYS A 26 -0.35 -5.19 -4.64
CA LYS A 26 1.01 -5.45 -5.15
C LYS A 26 1.65 -4.17 -5.67
N GLU A 27 0.91 -3.37 -6.45
CA GLU A 27 1.40 -2.10 -6.98
C GLU A 27 1.76 -1.12 -5.87
N LEU A 28 0.90 -1.03 -4.84
CA LEU A 28 1.13 -0.19 -3.69
C LEU A 28 2.33 -0.67 -2.85
N CYS A 29 2.45 -1.98 -2.62
CA CYS A 29 3.61 -2.56 -1.93
C CYS A 29 4.91 -2.22 -2.66
N MET A 30 4.96 -2.42 -3.98
CA MET A 30 6.15 -2.11 -4.78
C MET A 30 6.50 -0.62 -4.76
N THR A 31 5.48 0.25 -4.83
CA THR A 31 5.67 1.70 -4.75
C THR A 31 6.21 2.09 -3.38
N GLY A 32 5.60 1.59 -2.31
CA GLY A 32 6.03 1.80 -0.92
C GLY A 32 7.46 1.32 -0.68
N TRP A 33 7.82 0.15 -1.20
CA TRP A 33 9.17 -0.42 -1.13
C TRP A 33 10.21 0.49 -1.77
N VAL A 34 9.98 0.91 -3.02
CA VAL A 34 10.91 1.79 -3.74
C VAL A 34 11.01 3.15 -3.07
N ALA A 35 9.88 3.70 -2.61
CA ALA A 35 9.87 4.97 -1.89
C ALA A 35 10.60 4.87 -0.54
N ALA A 36 10.41 3.79 0.22
CA ALA A 36 11.14 3.54 1.47
C ALA A 36 12.65 3.45 1.23
N ARG A 37 13.09 2.69 0.22
CA ARG A 37 14.52 2.60 -0.15
C ARG A 37 15.12 3.95 -0.53
N ARG A 38 14.35 4.81 -1.19
CA ARG A 38 14.79 6.17 -1.56
C ARG A 38 14.83 7.13 -0.36
N PHE A 39 13.88 6.98 0.56
CA PHE A 39 13.74 7.85 1.72
C PHE A 39 14.78 7.56 2.80
N TRP A 40 15.09 6.28 3.03
CA TRP A 40 16.06 5.81 4.03
C TRP A 40 17.23 5.08 3.35
N PRO A 41 18.08 5.77 2.56
CA PRO A 41 19.10 5.12 1.75
C PRO A 41 20.19 4.42 2.58
N SER A 42 20.45 4.90 3.79
CA SER A 42 21.47 4.32 4.69
C SER A 42 21.00 2.98 5.25
N GLU A 43 19.75 2.92 5.69
CA GLU A 43 19.10 1.74 6.25
C GLU A 43 18.74 0.72 5.16
N ALA A 44 18.39 1.23 3.97
CA ALA A 44 17.97 0.42 2.85
C ALA A 44 19.13 -0.07 1.94
N HIS A 45 20.38 0.21 2.29
CA HIS A 45 21.53 -0.14 1.46
C HIS A 45 21.63 -1.64 1.15
N SER A 46 21.23 -2.49 2.09
CA SER A 46 21.22 -3.96 1.95
C SER A 46 19.92 -4.52 1.37
N TRP A 47 18.89 -3.68 1.17
CA TRP A 47 17.60 -4.15 0.72
C TRP A 47 17.65 -4.57 -0.74
N PRO A 48 17.01 -5.70 -1.11
CA PRO A 48 16.89 -6.09 -2.50
C PRO A 48 16.11 -5.05 -3.32
N ASP A 49 16.33 -5.05 -4.64
CA ASP A 49 15.66 -4.10 -5.53
C ASP A 49 14.14 -4.25 -5.57
N ARG A 50 13.64 -5.43 -5.22
CA ARG A 50 12.23 -5.75 -5.12
C ARG A 50 11.94 -6.45 -3.79
N PRO A 51 10.74 -6.24 -3.21
CA PRO A 51 10.33 -6.97 -2.03
C PRO A 51 10.20 -8.46 -2.35
N ASP A 52 10.56 -9.31 -1.39
CA ASP A 52 10.36 -10.73 -1.51
C ASP A 52 8.86 -11.10 -1.61
N PRO A 53 8.52 -12.27 -2.20
CA PRO A 53 7.13 -12.73 -2.29
C PRO A 53 6.41 -12.78 -0.94
N ASN A 54 7.12 -13.07 0.15
CA ASN A 54 6.54 -13.09 1.50
C ASN A 54 6.14 -11.67 1.94
N ILE A 55 6.94 -10.65 1.65
CA ILE A 55 6.61 -9.25 1.96
C ILE A 55 5.39 -8.82 1.14
N LEU A 56 5.31 -9.21 -0.14
CA LEU A 56 4.14 -8.95 -0.98
C LEU A 56 2.86 -9.58 -0.40
N SER A 57 2.95 -10.84 0.06
CA SER A 57 1.84 -11.54 0.69
C SER A 57 1.43 -10.89 2.02
N SER A 58 2.40 -10.58 2.89
CA SER A 58 2.15 -9.93 4.16
C SER A 58 1.56 -8.53 3.98
N PHE A 59 2.05 -7.77 2.99
CA PHE A 59 1.50 -6.46 2.65
C PHE A 59 0.05 -6.56 2.18
N ALA A 60 -0.27 -7.56 1.34
CA ALA A 60 -1.65 -7.79 0.90
C ALA A 60 -2.59 -8.07 2.09
N THR A 61 -2.12 -8.83 3.09
CA THR A 61 -2.86 -9.08 4.34
C THR A 61 -3.13 -7.79 5.11
N VAL A 62 -2.12 -6.93 5.29
CA VAL A 62 -2.26 -5.70 6.10
C VAL A 62 -2.81 -4.51 5.31
N ARG A 63 -3.05 -4.65 4.00
CA ARG A 63 -3.58 -3.58 3.13
C ARG A 63 -4.80 -2.82 3.70
N PRO A 64 -5.74 -3.44 4.46
CA PRO A 64 -6.88 -2.73 5.03
C PRO A 64 -6.53 -1.57 5.97
N VAL A 65 -5.34 -1.57 6.61
CA VAL A 65 -4.97 -0.48 7.53
C VAL A 65 -4.39 0.75 6.83
N VAL A 66 -4.10 0.65 5.53
CA VAL A 66 -3.56 1.77 4.76
C VAL A 66 -4.67 2.75 4.40
N GLU A 67 -4.59 3.94 4.98
CA GLU A 67 -5.49 5.08 4.73
C GLU A 67 -4.97 5.94 3.58
N THR A 68 -3.65 6.12 3.51
CA THR A 68 -2.99 6.97 2.51
C THR A 68 -1.76 6.29 1.91
N GLY A 69 -1.48 6.55 0.63
CA GLY A 69 -0.47 5.78 -0.11
C GLY A 69 0.93 5.78 0.51
N TRP A 70 1.37 6.90 1.10
CA TRP A 70 2.71 7.03 1.68
C TRP A 70 2.94 6.11 2.88
N GLU A 71 1.89 5.70 3.60
CA GLU A 71 1.97 4.76 4.72
C GLU A 71 2.51 3.39 4.30
N SER A 72 2.38 3.05 3.02
CA SER A 72 3.00 1.84 2.48
C SER A 72 4.53 1.84 2.63
N MET A 73 5.18 3.00 2.74
CA MET A 73 6.61 3.09 3.03
C MET A 73 6.94 2.56 4.43
N LEU A 74 6.16 2.98 5.44
CA LEU A 74 6.33 2.53 6.83
C LEU A 74 6.05 1.04 6.95
N ILE A 75 4.93 0.59 6.39
CA ILE A 75 4.50 -0.81 6.49
C ILE A 75 5.46 -1.74 5.76
N THR A 76 5.92 -1.39 4.55
CA THR A 76 6.87 -2.25 3.82
C THR A 76 8.21 -2.35 4.53
N ARG A 77 8.66 -1.26 5.16
CA ARG A 77 9.84 -1.26 6.03
C ARG A 77 9.65 -2.15 7.25
N ALA A 78 8.57 -1.96 8.00
CA ALA A 78 8.27 -2.77 9.19
C ALA A 78 8.16 -4.27 8.88
N LEU A 79 7.53 -4.62 7.75
CA LEU A 79 7.45 -6.00 7.25
C LEU A 79 8.82 -6.57 6.85
N HIS A 80 9.72 -5.73 6.35
CA HIS A 80 11.08 -6.15 5.97
C HIS A 80 11.97 -6.37 7.18
N GLU A 81 11.93 -5.46 8.15
CA GLU A 81 12.68 -5.56 9.41
C GLU A 81 12.17 -6.73 10.27
N GLY A 82 10.90 -7.11 10.11
CA GLY A 82 10.33 -8.33 10.70
C GLY A 82 10.01 -8.22 12.19
N GLU A 83 10.06 -7.00 12.75
CA GLU A 83 9.82 -6.75 14.18
C GLU A 83 8.33 -6.85 14.56
N TYR A 84 7.43 -6.61 13.59
CA TYR A 84 5.99 -6.64 13.80
C TYR A 84 5.33 -7.73 12.97
N SER A 85 4.48 -8.53 13.63
CA SER A 85 3.63 -9.50 12.93
C SER A 85 2.55 -8.80 12.11
N THR A 86 2.02 -9.48 11.08
CA THR A 86 0.89 -8.98 10.30
C THR A 86 -0.35 -8.72 11.16
N GLU A 87 -0.54 -9.52 12.21
CA GLU A 87 -1.63 -9.39 13.18
C GLU A 87 -1.47 -8.13 14.01
N THR A 88 -0.25 -7.83 14.46
CA THR A 88 0.07 -6.59 15.18
C THR A 88 -0.18 -5.37 14.30
N ILE A 89 0.28 -5.40 13.05
CA ILE A 89 0.04 -4.30 12.10
C ILE A 89 -1.46 -4.14 11.86
N LEU A 90 -2.20 -5.22 11.58
CA LEU A 90 -3.65 -5.15 11.36
C LEU A 90 -4.41 -4.54 12.53
N LYS A 91 -4.00 -4.85 13.77
CA LYS A 91 -4.70 -4.45 14.98
C LYS A 91 -4.33 -3.04 15.44
N ASP A 92 -3.05 -2.70 15.41
CA ASP A 92 -2.51 -1.57 16.17
C ASP A 92 -1.98 -0.43 15.27
N TYR A 93 -1.90 -0.61 13.93
CA TYR A 93 -1.33 0.38 13.01
C TYR A 93 -1.93 1.78 13.14
N THR A 94 -3.25 1.89 12.97
CA THR A 94 -3.95 3.20 13.03
C THR A 94 -4.06 3.74 14.45
N ALA A 95 -4.03 2.86 15.46
CA ALA A 95 -4.21 3.23 16.86
C ALA A 95 -2.94 3.79 17.52
N SER A 96 -1.77 3.24 17.20
CA SER A 96 -0.51 3.66 17.83
C SER A 96 0.73 3.36 16.99
N LEU A 97 0.78 2.22 16.31
CA LEU A 97 1.99 1.74 15.68
C LEU A 97 2.48 2.67 14.56
N ARG A 98 1.59 3.35 13.80
CA ARG A 98 2.00 4.36 12.81
C ARG A 98 2.86 5.46 13.44
N GLU A 99 2.46 5.98 14.59
CA GLU A 99 3.22 7.04 15.29
C GLU A 99 4.53 6.52 15.87
N THR A 100 4.52 5.27 16.37
CA THR A 100 5.73 4.57 16.83
C THR A 100 6.75 4.45 15.71
N LEU A 101 6.34 3.93 14.54
CA LEU A 101 7.22 3.77 13.38
C LEU A 101 7.75 5.12 12.87
N ILE A 102 6.93 6.17 12.87
CA ILE A 102 7.39 7.52 12.49
C ILE A 102 8.52 7.96 13.41
N LYS A 103 8.40 7.77 14.72
CA LYS A 103 9.45 8.13 15.70
C LYS A 103 10.70 7.28 15.53
N GLU A 104 10.54 5.97 15.41
CA GLU A 104 11.65 5.03 15.26
C GLU A 104 12.44 5.28 13.95
N TYR A 105 11.76 5.69 12.89
CA TYR A 105 12.38 5.92 11.58
C TYR A 105 12.86 7.36 11.34
N GLY A 106 12.97 8.18 12.39
CA GLY A 106 13.62 9.50 12.35
C GLY A 106 12.68 10.71 12.45
N GLU A 107 11.39 10.50 12.72
CA GLU A 107 10.38 11.52 13.07
C GLU A 107 10.21 12.63 12.01
N TYR A 108 10.08 12.22 10.75
CA TYR A 108 9.81 13.14 9.64
C TYR A 108 8.34 13.56 9.57
N PRO A 109 8.04 14.78 9.08
CA PRO A 109 6.68 15.24 8.87
C PRO A 109 6.01 14.45 7.73
N PRO A 110 4.68 14.22 7.77
CA PRO A 110 3.94 13.46 6.75
C PRO A 110 4.19 13.91 5.31
N GLU A 111 4.39 15.21 5.10
CA GLU A 111 4.65 15.81 3.78
C GLU A 111 5.92 15.26 3.12
N ALA A 112 6.95 14.93 3.91
CA ALA A 112 8.20 14.38 3.38
C ALA A 112 7.99 12.97 2.81
N TYR A 113 7.22 12.13 3.52
CA TYR A 113 6.84 10.81 3.02
C TYR A 113 5.95 10.93 1.78
N MET A 114 4.96 11.83 1.81
CA MET A 114 4.05 12.07 0.70
C MET A 114 4.80 12.49 -0.57
N GLU A 115 5.75 13.42 -0.46
CA GLU A 115 6.51 13.91 -1.61
C GLU A 115 7.32 12.80 -2.26
N THR A 116 8.03 12.01 -1.44
CA THR A 116 8.85 10.90 -1.95
C THR A 116 7.99 9.82 -2.59
N PHE A 117 6.88 9.45 -1.95
CA PHE A 117 5.94 8.48 -2.50
C PHE A 117 5.31 8.95 -3.82
N ARG A 118 4.92 10.23 -3.91
CA ARG A 118 4.38 10.84 -5.14
C ARG A 118 5.41 10.83 -6.26
N SER A 119 6.66 11.20 -5.97
CA SER A 119 7.75 11.19 -6.95
C SER A 119 7.94 9.81 -7.57
N VAL A 120 7.99 8.74 -6.75
CA VAL A 120 8.10 7.36 -7.26
C VAL A 120 6.90 6.98 -8.14
N ARG A 121 5.67 7.35 -7.76
CA ARG A 121 4.49 7.09 -8.61
C ARG A 121 4.54 7.83 -9.93
N GLN A 122 4.98 9.08 -9.93
CA GLN A 122 5.14 9.87 -11.17
C GLN A 122 6.15 9.24 -12.11
N GLU A 123 7.29 8.77 -11.59
CA GLU A 123 8.28 8.06 -12.41
C GLU A 123 7.73 6.77 -13.04
N TRP A 124 6.79 6.08 -12.38
CA TRP A 124 6.13 4.90 -12.95
C TRP A 124 5.15 5.24 -14.07
N MET A 125 4.39 6.34 -13.92
CA MET A 125 3.41 6.77 -14.93
C MET A 125 4.08 7.32 -16.21
N ASN A 126 5.33 7.77 -16.10
CA ASN A 126 6.09 8.34 -17.21
C ASN A 126 6.97 7.30 -17.95
N ARG A 127 6.82 6.00 -17.67
CA ARG A 127 7.49 4.88 -18.35
C ARG A 127 6.56 4.22 -19.35
#